data_AF-A0A946YG64-F1
#
_entry.id   AF-A0A946YG64-F1
#
_cell.length_a   1.000
_cell.length_b   1.000
_cell.length_c   1.000
_cell.angle_alpha   90.00
_cell.angle_beta   90.00
_cell.angle_gamma   90.00
#
_symmetry.space_group_name_H-M   'P 1'
#
loop_
_entity.id
_entity.type
_entity.pdbx_description
1 polymer ?
#
loop_
_entity_poly.entity_id
_entity_poly.type
_entity_poly.pdbx_seq_one_letter_code
_entity_poly.pdbx_strand_id
1 'polypeptide(L)' 'HLQHKKIANNQEIELNGASFIEFKDDKVCYHRGYYDLGALVYERIPILGSVIRKVRHAI' A
#
# COMPACT_ATOMS: atom_id res chain seq x y z
N HIS A 1 -1.56 -9.46 -10.73
CA HIS A 1 -2.93 -8.99 -10.48
C HIS A 1 -3.31 -9.32 -9.04
N LEU A 2 -3.22 -8.35 -8.13
CA LEU A 2 -3.64 -8.50 -6.74
C LEU A 2 -4.97 -7.77 -6.56
N GLN A 3 -6.08 -8.52 -6.46
CA GLN A 3 -7.39 -7.97 -6.12
C GLN A 3 -7.66 -8.19 -4.63
N HIS A 4 -7.74 -7.13 -3.83
CA HIS A 4 -8.01 -7.22 -2.40
C HIS A 4 -9.33 -6.52 -2.05
N LYS A 5 -10.39 -7.30 -1.82
CA LYS A 5 -11.81 -6.89 -1.67
C LYS A 5 -12.13 -5.72 -0.71
N LYS A 6 -11.26 -5.36 0.24
CA LYS A 6 -11.52 -4.30 1.24
C LYS A 6 -10.75 -3.00 1.02
N ILE A 7 -9.83 -3.00 0.06
CA ILE A 7 -9.06 -1.82 -0.31
C ILE A 7 -9.53 -1.51 -1.74
N ALA A 8 -9.98 -0.28 -1.99
CA ALA A 8 -10.29 0.23 -3.33
C ALA A 8 -11.72 0.11 -3.89
N ASN A 9 -12.77 -0.25 -3.14
CA ASN A 9 -14.15 -0.22 -3.66
C ASN A 9 -14.28 -0.83 -5.09
N ASN A 10 -13.55 -1.94 -5.34
CA ASN A 10 -13.45 -2.63 -6.62
C ASN A 10 -12.73 -1.92 -7.80
N GLN A 11 -11.96 -0.85 -7.56
CA GLN A 11 -11.16 -0.21 -8.61
C GLN A 11 -9.70 -0.64 -8.55
N GLU A 12 -9.08 -0.79 -9.71
CA GLU A 12 -7.65 -0.99 -9.87
C GLU A 12 -6.89 0.25 -9.39
N ILE A 13 -5.77 0.06 -8.69
CA ILE A 13 -4.91 1.15 -8.24
C ILE A 13 -3.50 0.86 -8.69
N GLU A 14 -2.93 1.79 -9.45
CA GLU A 14 -1.52 1.79 -9.79
C GLU A 14 -0.72 2.44 -8.66
N LEU A 15 0.25 1.70 -8.12
CA LEU A 15 1.16 2.21 -7.11
C LEU A 15 2.56 2.28 -7.70
N ASN A 16 3.19 3.44 -7.53
CA ASN A 16 4.62 3.55 -7.74
C ASN A 16 5.35 2.73 -6.68
N GLY A 17 6.31 1.93 -7.14
CA GLY A 17 7.04 1.00 -6.29
C GLY A 17 8.38 0.62 -6.91
N ALA A 18 9.14 -0.16 -6.16
CA ALA A 18 10.42 -0.71 -6.58
C ALA A 18 10.50 -2.18 -6.19
N SER A 19 11.07 -2.99 -7.07
CA SER A 19 11.33 -4.40 -6.81
C SER A 19 12.80 -4.64 -6.50
N PHE A 20 13.07 -5.37 -5.43
CA PHE A 20 14.37 -5.89 -5.10
C PHE A 20 14.37 -7.41 -5.36
N ILE A 21 15.29 -7.85 -6.23
CA ILE A 21 15.39 -9.25 -6.66
C ILE A 21 16.83 -9.71 -6.45
N GLU A 22 17.03 -10.82 -5.75
CA GLU A 22 18.33 -11.47 -5.64
C GLU A 22 18.36 -12.73 -6.50
N PHE A 23 19.50 -12.92 -7.17
CA PHE A 23 19.76 -14.07 -8.00
C PHE A 23 20.90 -14.89 -7.40
N LYS A 24 20.76 -16.21 -7.47
CA LYS A 24 21.80 -17.17 -7.15
C LYS A 24 21.76 -18.30 -8.17
N ASP A 25 22.89 -18.62 -8.76
CA ASP A 25 23.02 -19.67 -9.80
C ASP A 25 22.00 -19.49 -10.93
N ASP A 26 21.89 -18.24 -11.43
CA ASP A 26 20.93 -17.81 -12.47
C ASP A 26 19.44 -18.00 -12.12
N LYS A 27 19.12 -18.22 -10.84
CA LYS A 27 17.75 -18.36 -10.34
C LYS A 27 17.41 -17.26 -9.36
N VAL A 28 16.18 -16.78 -9.41
CA VAL A 28 15.64 -15.86 -8.40
C VAL A 28 15.51 -16.61 -7.08
N CYS A 29 16.28 -16.22 -6.08
CA CYS A 29 16.21 -16.80 -4.73
C CYS A 29 15.48 -15.91 -3.73
N TYR A 30 15.31 -14.63 -4.06
CA TYR A 30 14.58 -13.66 -3.23
C TYR A 30 13.91 -12.60 -4.08
N HIS A 31 12.68 -12.23 -3.71
CA HIS A 31 11.95 -11.12 -4.32
C HIS A 31 11.18 -10.36 -3.24
N ARG A 32 11.45 -9.06 -3.11
CA ARG A 32 10.72 -8.14 -2.25
C ARG A 32 10.24 -6.95 -3.07
N GLY A 33 8.95 -6.66 -2.99
CA GLY A 33 8.35 -5.46 -3.58
C GLY A 33 8.14 -4.38 -2.52
N TYR A 34 8.60 -3.16 -2.79
CA TYR A 34 8.30 -1.96 -2.04
C TYR A 34 7.29 -1.13 -2.83
N TYR A 35 6.24 -0.65 -2.17
CA TYR A 35 5.21 0.16 -2.80
C TYR A 35 4.92 1.38 -1.93
N ASP A 36 4.64 2.53 -2.54
CA ASP A 36 4.16 3.69 -1.80
C ASP A 36 2.71 3.48 -1.35
N LEU A 37 2.58 2.83 -0.20
CA LEU A 37 1.31 2.63 0.48
C LEU A 37 0.82 3.91 1.17
N GLY A 38 1.67 4.94 1.32
CA GLY A 38 1.26 6.23 1.85
C GLY A 38 0.24 6.86 0.92
N ALA A 39 0.57 6.94 -0.37
CA ALA A 39 -0.34 7.40 -1.43
C ALA A 39 -1.67 6.61 -1.44
N LEU A 40 -1.59 5.27 -1.33
CA LEU A 40 -2.76 4.39 -1.24
C LEU A 40 -3.64 4.70 -0.02
N VAL A 41 -3.03 4.92 1.15
CA VAL A 41 -3.72 5.17 2.43
C VAL A 41 -4.36 6.57 2.44
N TYR A 42 -3.70 7.58 1.88
CA TYR A 42 -4.25 8.94 1.76
C TYR A 42 -5.48 8.99 0.84
N GLU A 43 -5.43 8.32 -0.32
CA GLU A 43 -6.52 8.39 -1.30
C GLU A 43 -7.77 7.60 -0.91
N ARG A 44 -7.65 6.61 -0.01
CA ARG A 44 -8.72 5.62 0.20
C ARG A 44 -9.25 5.47 1.61
N ILE A 45 -8.69 6.14 2.62
CA ILE A 45 -9.11 5.91 4.00
C ILE A 45 -9.78 7.15 4.62
N PRO A 46 -11.13 7.29 4.54
CA PRO A 46 -11.90 8.25 5.35
C PRO A 46 -11.74 8.04 6.87
N ILE A 47 -11.19 6.90 7.28
CA ILE A 47 -10.83 6.58 8.66
C ILE A 47 -9.65 7.44 9.14
N LEU A 48 -8.66 7.78 8.31
CA LEU A 48 -7.53 8.61 8.74
C LEU A 48 -8.00 10.02 9.08
N GLY A 49 -8.90 10.59 8.27
CA GLY A 49 -9.56 11.86 8.58
C GLY A 49 -10.39 11.81 9.88
N SER A 50 -11.11 10.70 10.11
CA SER A 50 -11.88 10.49 11.34
C SER A 50 -11.01 10.31 12.58
N VAL A 51 -9.87 9.62 12.47
CA VAL A 51 -8.90 9.41 13.54
C VAL A 51 -8.23 10.73 13.92
N ILE A 52 -7.78 11.51 12.94
CA ILE A 52 -7.22 12.85 13.17
C ILE A 52 -8.26 13.77 13.82
N ARG A 53 -9.53 13.70 13.39
CA ARG A 53 -10.62 14.49 14.00
C ARG A 53 -10.84 14.11 15.46
N LYS A 54 -10.79 12.82 15.80
CA LYS A 54 -10.92 12.35 17.19
C LYS A 54 -9.73 12.76 18.06
N VAL A 55 -8.50 12.61 17.57
CA VAL A 55 -7.29 13.00 18.31
C VAL A 55 -7.28 14.51 18.60
N ARG A 56 -7.68 15.34 17.63
CA ARG A 56 -7.81 16.80 17.80
C ARG A 56 -8.86 17.24 18.83
N HIS A 57 -9.89 16.42 19.07
CA HIS A 57 -10.91 16.69 20.10
C HIS A 57 -10.56 16.06 21.46
N ALA A 58 -9.54 15.20 21.52
CA ALA A 58 -9.09 14.54 22.73
C ALA A 58 -7.88 15.24 23.39
N ILE A 59 -7.28 16.21 22.67
CA ILE A 59 -6.27 17.15 23.16
C ILE A 59 -6.98 18.49 23.37
#